data_AF-A0A1L7LIE3-F1
#
_entry.id   AF-A0A1L7LIE3-F1
#
_cell.length_a   1.000
_cell.length_b   1.000
_cell.length_c   1.000
_cell.angle_alpha   90.00
_cell.angle_beta   90.00
_cell.angle_gamma   90.00
#
_symmetry.space_group_name_H-M   'P 1'
#
loop_
_entity.id
_entity.type
_entity.pdbx_description
1 polymer ?
#
loop_
_entity_poly.entity_id
_entity_poly.type
_entity_poly.pdbx_seq_one_letter_code
_entity_poly.pdbx_strand_id
1 'polypeptide(L)'
;MLGKIKDIYSQAGYDTFRKKYDKDKAVFLMYQKDPETWEKVIEVILRDYKELDDKGKEIGNPFERYKVKNGFVRKYSRKNKGTEIKSLKYYDNKLGNHIDITPDNSKHSVVLQSINPWRADLYFNPETTKYELMGLKYADLSFEKGTGNYSISQEKYDEIKEREGISSTSEFKFTLYKNDLILVKDIEAGRKLNFDKNKEIEFQQLFRFLSRTMPNQKHYAELKPYDKAKFDGGQPLLTIFGNVAKGGQCLKSLNKFNISIYKVKTDILGHKYYIKKKVTNLNLILRIKSKISSKRGCNIFVNAI
;
A
#
# COMPACT_ATOMS: atom_id res chain seq x y z
N MET A 1 8.69 6.97 11.67
CA MET A 1 7.60 7.93 11.40
C MET A 1 6.87 8.24 12.69
N LEU A 2 6.21 9.40 12.78
CA LEU A 2 5.45 9.78 13.97
C LEU A 2 3.95 9.58 13.73
N GLY A 3 3.32 8.81 14.61
CA GLY A 3 1.87 8.77 14.75
C GLY A 3 1.39 9.75 15.83
N LYS A 4 0.09 9.98 15.87
CA LYS A 4 -0.55 10.84 16.87
C LYS A 4 -1.89 10.26 17.30
N ILE A 5 -2.06 10.03 18.60
CA ILE A 5 -3.37 9.87 19.21
C ILE A 5 -3.98 11.26 19.32
N LYS A 6 -5.03 11.54 18.54
CA LYS A 6 -5.62 12.89 18.47
C LYS A 6 -6.31 13.30 19.76
N ASP A 7 -6.99 12.35 20.39
CA ASP A 7 -7.77 12.54 21.61
C ASP A 7 -7.64 11.32 22.52
N ILE A 8 -6.92 11.47 23.65
CA ILE A 8 -6.73 10.41 24.64
C ILE A 8 -7.97 10.14 25.51
N TYR A 9 -8.97 11.02 25.45
CA TYR A 9 -10.20 10.93 26.25
C TYR A 9 -11.28 10.07 25.58
N SER A 10 -11.23 9.90 24.27
CA SER A 10 -12.05 8.91 23.56
C SER A 10 -11.63 7.47 23.90
N GLN A 11 -12.59 6.53 23.95
CA GLN A 11 -12.27 5.12 24.19
C GLN A 11 -11.32 4.56 23.12
N ALA A 12 -11.55 4.89 21.84
CA ALA A 12 -10.67 4.47 20.74
C ALA A 12 -9.24 5.03 20.88
N GLY A 13 -9.11 6.26 21.38
CA GLY A 13 -7.82 6.88 21.69
C GLY A 13 -7.10 6.16 22.84
N TYR A 14 -7.83 5.83 23.90
CA TYR A 14 -7.31 5.05 25.02
C TYR A 14 -6.88 3.64 24.63
N ASP A 15 -7.70 2.93 23.85
CA ASP A 15 -7.37 1.59 23.36
C ASP A 15 -6.10 1.62 22.51
N THR A 16 -5.93 2.66 21.69
CA THR A 16 -4.71 2.87 20.90
C THR A 16 -3.51 3.18 21.80
N PHE A 17 -3.72 3.97 22.85
CA PHE A 17 -2.69 4.25 23.85
C PHE A 17 -2.26 2.96 24.56
N ARG A 18 -3.20 2.15 25.08
CA ARG A 18 -2.88 0.92 25.82
C ARG A 18 -2.17 -0.12 24.98
N LYS A 19 -2.64 -0.38 23.76
CA LYS A 19 -1.95 -1.27 22.81
C LYS A 19 -0.48 -0.92 22.61
N LYS A 20 -0.12 0.36 22.67
CA LYS A 20 1.27 0.83 22.53
C LYS A 20 2.00 0.83 23.86
N TYR A 21 1.37 1.32 24.91
CA TYR A 21 1.90 1.35 26.28
C TYR A 21 2.30 -0.04 26.76
N ASP A 22 1.43 -1.04 26.59
CA ASP A 22 1.66 -2.42 27.04
C ASP A 22 2.76 -3.12 26.25
N LYS A 23 2.95 -2.70 24.99
CA LYS A 23 4.01 -3.25 24.13
C LYS A 23 5.38 -2.65 24.46
N ASP A 24 5.46 -1.31 24.48
CA ASP A 24 6.68 -0.56 24.79
C ASP A 24 6.32 0.91 25.05
N LYS A 25 6.49 1.38 26.28
CA LYS A 25 6.24 2.78 26.66
C LYS A 25 7.19 3.76 25.98
N ALA A 26 8.40 3.32 25.64
CA ALA A 26 9.43 4.18 25.04
C ALA A 26 9.06 4.67 23.64
N VAL A 27 8.02 4.11 23.01
CA VAL A 27 7.50 4.62 21.73
C VAL A 27 6.90 6.02 21.87
N PHE A 28 6.44 6.44 23.06
CA PHE A 28 5.85 7.76 23.25
C PHE A 28 6.93 8.83 23.37
N LEU A 29 6.78 9.92 22.61
CA LEU A 29 7.74 11.04 22.65
C LEU A 29 7.78 11.68 24.04
N MET A 30 6.63 11.74 24.71
CA MET A 30 6.52 12.27 26.07
C MET A 30 7.33 11.43 27.07
N TYR A 31 7.33 10.10 26.94
CA TYR A 31 8.14 9.23 27.81
C TYR A 31 9.64 9.58 27.71
N GLN A 32 10.13 9.79 26.49
CA GLN A 32 11.56 10.06 26.26
C GLN A 32 11.98 11.51 26.55
N LYS A 33 11.08 12.48 26.32
CA LYS A 33 11.42 13.91 26.31
C LYS A 33 10.82 14.70 27.48
N ASP A 34 9.87 14.11 28.20
CA ASP A 34 9.16 14.72 29.32
C ASP A 34 8.79 13.66 30.38
N PRO A 35 9.80 12.97 30.94
CA PRO A 35 9.59 11.86 31.88
C PRO A 35 8.85 12.31 33.15
N GLU A 36 9.03 13.55 33.60
CA GLU A 36 8.31 14.06 34.77
C GLU A 36 6.79 14.05 34.57
N THR A 37 6.30 14.49 33.41
CA THR A 37 4.86 14.44 33.10
C THR A 37 4.40 12.99 32.93
N TRP A 38 5.23 12.14 32.36
CA TRP A 38 4.89 10.72 32.21
C TRP A 38 4.71 10.05 33.58
N GLU A 39 5.70 10.13 34.46
CA GLU A 39 5.72 9.44 35.74
C GLU A 39 4.75 10.07 36.76
N LYS A 40 4.74 11.39 36.88
CA LYS A 40 3.97 12.09 37.94
C LYS A 40 2.52 12.36 37.56
N VAL A 41 2.16 12.26 36.28
CA VAL A 41 0.80 12.55 35.81
C VAL A 41 0.19 11.36 35.12
N ILE A 42 0.80 10.85 34.04
CA ILE A 42 0.18 9.78 33.25
C ILE A 42 0.10 8.46 34.01
N GLU A 43 1.21 7.99 34.58
CA GLU A 43 1.23 6.73 35.35
C GLU A 43 0.32 6.83 36.58
N VAL A 44 0.27 7.99 37.24
CA VAL A 44 -0.64 8.24 38.37
C VAL A 44 -2.10 8.12 37.94
N ILE A 45 -2.50 8.72 36.81
CA ILE A 45 -3.87 8.60 36.30
C ILE A 45 -4.20 7.14 35.96
N LEU A 46 -3.28 6.43 35.28
CA LEU A 46 -3.48 5.03 34.91
C LEU A 46 -3.59 4.10 36.13
N ARG A 47 -2.99 4.48 37.27
CA ARG A 47 -3.07 3.74 38.53
C ARG A 47 -4.34 4.08 39.30
N ASP A 48 -4.62 5.36 39.51
CA ASP A 48 -5.63 5.84 40.47
C ASP A 48 -7.04 5.93 39.86
N TYR A 49 -7.16 5.96 38.53
CA TYR A 49 -8.45 6.06 37.82
C TYR A 49 -8.79 4.78 37.03
N LYS A 50 -8.06 3.69 37.29
CA LYS A 50 -8.35 2.36 36.74
C LYS A 50 -9.64 1.81 37.35
N GLU A 51 -10.51 1.25 36.52
CA GLU A 51 -11.57 0.33 36.97
C GLU A 51 -11.28 -1.04 36.42
N LEU A 52 -11.66 -2.05 37.20
CA LEU A 52 -11.68 -3.43 36.78
C LEU A 52 -13.13 -3.92 36.80
N ASP A 53 -13.50 -4.76 35.84
CA ASP A 53 -14.73 -5.54 35.94
C ASP A 53 -14.58 -6.67 36.97
N ASP A 54 -15.68 -7.41 37.20
CA ASP A 54 -15.74 -8.56 38.11
C ASP A 54 -14.72 -9.67 37.75
N LYS A 55 -14.15 -9.63 36.55
CA LYS A 55 -13.14 -10.58 36.05
C LYS A 55 -11.72 -10.02 36.12
N GLY A 56 -11.52 -8.85 36.73
CA GLY A 56 -10.22 -8.21 36.85
C GLY A 56 -9.72 -7.55 35.56
N LYS A 57 -10.56 -7.39 34.53
CA LYS A 57 -10.20 -6.74 33.27
C LYS A 57 -10.44 -5.25 33.37
N GLU A 58 -9.47 -4.47 32.88
CA GLU A 58 -9.60 -3.02 32.85
C GLU A 58 -10.77 -2.59 31.93
N ILE A 59 -11.69 -1.80 32.49
CA ILE A 59 -12.85 -1.26 31.80
C ILE A 59 -12.83 0.26 31.77
N GLY A 60 -13.31 0.83 30.66
CA GLY A 60 -13.43 2.27 30.44
C GLY A 60 -12.10 2.97 30.16
N ASN A 61 -12.11 4.31 30.27
CA ASN A 61 -10.97 5.17 30.01
C ASN A 61 -10.59 5.99 31.26
N PRO A 62 -9.45 5.68 31.92
CA PRO A 62 -8.95 6.43 33.07
C PRO A 62 -8.75 7.93 32.80
N PHE A 63 -8.32 8.32 31.58
CA PHE A 63 -8.13 9.73 31.24
C PHE A 63 -9.45 10.51 31.20
N GLU A 64 -10.52 9.90 30.68
CA GLU A 64 -11.84 10.54 30.67
C GLU A 64 -12.42 10.63 32.08
N ARG A 65 -12.25 9.59 32.91
CA ARG A 65 -12.66 9.67 34.32
C ARG A 65 -11.94 10.78 35.08
N TYR A 66 -10.63 10.89 34.87
CA TYR A 66 -9.86 12.01 35.44
C TYR A 66 -10.43 13.34 34.98
N LYS A 67 -10.74 13.46 33.68
CA LYS A 67 -11.26 14.69 33.08
C LYS A 67 -12.62 15.10 33.61
N VAL A 68 -13.53 14.15 33.84
CA VAL A 68 -14.85 14.42 34.43
C VAL A 68 -14.71 15.01 35.83
N LYS A 69 -13.74 14.56 36.63
CA LYS A 69 -13.55 15.02 38.02
C LYS A 69 -12.68 16.27 38.15
N ASN A 70 -11.63 16.39 37.33
CA ASN A 70 -10.56 17.38 37.54
C ASN A 70 -10.32 18.30 36.33
N GLY A 71 -11.07 18.12 35.24
CA GLY A 71 -10.79 18.75 33.95
C GLY A 71 -9.62 18.10 33.21
N PHE A 72 -9.22 18.68 32.08
CA PHE A 72 -8.19 18.11 31.21
C PHE A 72 -6.89 17.81 31.97
N VAL A 73 -6.27 16.66 31.64
CA VAL A 73 -4.92 16.32 32.10
C VAL A 73 -3.97 17.44 31.70
N ARG A 74 -3.14 17.92 32.61
CA ARG A 74 -2.17 18.99 32.36
C ARG A 74 -0.74 18.48 32.49
N LYS A 75 0.16 19.04 31.69
CA LYS A 75 1.61 18.80 31.80
C LYS A 75 2.09 19.10 33.22
N TYR A 76 3.04 18.31 33.73
CA TYR A 76 3.62 18.58 35.04
C TYR A 76 4.24 19.99 35.09
N SER A 77 3.98 20.71 36.17
CA SER A 77 4.54 22.04 36.44
C SER A 77 4.52 22.29 37.94
N ARG A 78 5.62 22.81 38.49
CA ARG A 78 5.73 23.11 39.94
C ARG A 78 4.66 24.09 40.44
N LYS A 79 4.16 24.97 39.57
CA LYS A 79 3.13 25.97 39.89
C LYS A 79 1.73 25.57 39.42
N ASN A 80 1.53 24.31 39.00
CA ASN A 80 0.27 23.80 38.46
C ASN A 80 -0.31 24.58 37.25
N LYS A 81 0.55 25.30 36.51
CA LYS A 81 0.18 26.05 35.29
C LYS A 81 0.52 25.29 34.00
N GLY A 82 0.56 23.96 34.09
CA GLY A 82 0.80 23.11 32.93
C GLY A 82 -0.26 23.27 31.85
N THR A 83 0.15 23.12 30.60
CA THR A 83 -0.75 23.12 29.45
C THR A 83 -1.54 21.82 29.38
N GLU A 84 -2.73 21.87 28.79
CA GLU A 84 -3.60 20.70 28.63
C GLU A 84 -3.01 19.68 27.64
N ILE A 85 -3.10 18.40 27.99
CA ILE A 85 -2.71 17.27 27.17
C ILE A 85 -3.97 16.69 26.53
N LYS A 86 -4.10 16.88 25.22
CA LYS A 86 -5.18 16.29 24.42
C LYS A 86 -4.70 15.14 23.55
N SER A 87 -3.45 15.23 23.11
CA SER A 87 -2.88 14.32 22.13
C SER A 87 -1.48 13.87 22.51
N LEU A 88 -1.15 12.63 22.14
CA LEU A 88 0.17 12.05 22.34
C LEU A 88 0.78 11.61 21.01
N LYS A 89 1.99 12.08 20.73
CA LYS A 89 2.79 11.61 19.59
C LYS A 89 3.61 10.39 20.00
N TYR A 90 3.78 9.47 19.06
CA TYR A 90 4.56 8.25 19.27
C TYR A 90 5.33 7.87 18.01
N TYR A 91 6.43 7.14 18.17
CA TYR A 91 7.11 6.47 17.07
C TYR A 91 6.25 5.31 16.58
N ASP A 92 5.85 5.38 15.32
CA ASP A 92 5.07 4.33 14.67
C ASP A 92 6.01 3.41 13.89
N ASN A 93 5.83 3.27 12.58
CA ASN A 93 6.67 2.39 11.77
C ASN A 93 7.95 3.09 11.26
N LYS A 94 8.94 2.29 10.85
CA LYS A 94 10.09 2.77 10.08
C LYS A 94 9.60 3.40 8.77
N LEU A 95 10.27 4.47 8.33
CA LEU A 95 9.90 5.15 7.09
C LEU A 95 10.16 4.20 5.91
N GLY A 96 9.12 3.92 5.13
CA GLY A 96 9.18 3.09 3.93
C GLY A 96 8.96 3.92 2.67
N ASN A 97 8.27 3.37 1.67
CA ASN A 97 7.90 4.08 0.45
C ASN A 97 7.05 5.34 0.74
N HIS A 98 7.50 6.51 0.27
CA HIS A 98 6.89 7.81 0.54
C HIS A 98 7.19 8.84 -0.56
N ILE A 99 6.43 9.94 -0.58
CA ILE A 99 6.73 11.15 -1.36
C ILE A 99 7.29 12.16 -0.38
N ASP A 100 8.47 12.71 -0.68
CA ASP A 100 9.06 13.77 0.12
C ASP A 100 8.39 15.11 -0.21
N ILE A 101 7.91 15.81 0.82
CA ILE A 101 7.33 17.16 0.76
C ILE A 101 7.95 18.06 1.83
N THR A 102 9.19 17.77 2.23
CA THR A 102 9.90 18.47 3.29
C THR A 102 10.07 19.95 2.94
N PRO A 103 9.52 20.87 3.75
CA PRO A 103 9.79 22.30 3.59
C PRO A 103 11.24 22.62 3.92
N ASP A 104 11.83 23.62 3.26
CA ASP A 104 13.23 24.02 3.44
C ASP A 104 13.58 24.38 4.91
N ASN A 105 12.60 24.89 5.67
CA ASN A 105 12.77 25.27 7.06
C ASN A 105 12.54 24.12 8.07
N SER A 106 12.27 22.91 7.60
CA SER A 106 12.00 21.78 8.47
C SER A 106 13.28 21.09 8.94
N LYS A 107 13.37 20.85 10.26
CA LYS A 107 14.47 20.07 10.86
C LYS A 107 14.36 18.56 10.59
N HIS A 108 13.18 18.08 10.17
CA HIS A 108 12.90 16.67 9.94
C HIS A 108 12.12 16.48 8.64
N SER A 109 12.30 15.33 7.99
CA SER A 109 11.57 15.03 6.76
C SER A 109 10.06 14.98 6.98
N VAL A 110 9.32 15.62 6.07
CA VAL A 110 7.85 15.60 6.03
C VAL A 110 7.44 14.86 4.76
N VAL A 111 6.57 13.86 4.92
CA VAL A 111 6.35 12.89 3.85
C VAL A 111 4.87 12.56 3.67
N LEU A 112 4.46 12.25 2.44
CA LEU A 112 3.17 11.64 2.14
C LEU A 112 3.35 10.12 1.99
N GLN A 113 2.46 9.35 2.62
CA GLN A 113 2.44 7.89 2.55
C GLN A 113 1.35 7.38 1.61
N SER A 114 1.24 6.05 1.49
CA SER A 114 0.19 5.37 0.71
C SER A 114 0.15 5.82 -0.75
N ILE A 115 1.30 5.73 -1.41
CA ILE A 115 1.41 6.10 -2.82
C ILE A 115 0.65 5.08 -3.67
N ASN A 116 -0.36 5.57 -4.39
CA ASN A 116 -1.21 4.72 -5.22
C ASN A 116 -0.48 4.25 -6.49
N PRO A 117 -0.57 2.95 -6.84
CA PRO A 117 -0.01 2.42 -8.07
C PRO A 117 -0.84 2.85 -9.28
N TRP A 118 -0.16 3.10 -10.40
CA TRP A 118 -0.78 3.44 -11.69
C TRP A 118 -0.84 2.24 -12.62
N ARG A 119 0.32 1.69 -12.97
CA ARG A 119 0.46 0.54 -13.88
C ARG A 119 1.68 -0.28 -13.50
N ALA A 120 1.82 -1.45 -14.10
CA ALA A 120 3.03 -2.24 -14.01
C ALA A 120 3.48 -2.71 -15.40
N ASP A 121 4.78 -2.71 -15.62
CA ASP A 121 5.39 -3.12 -16.87
C ASP A 121 6.09 -4.47 -16.64
N LEU A 122 5.67 -5.48 -17.41
CA LEU A 122 6.17 -6.85 -17.31
C LEU A 122 7.27 -7.08 -18.34
N TYR A 123 8.40 -7.56 -17.85
CA TYR A 123 9.57 -7.92 -18.62
C TYR A 123 9.84 -9.42 -18.48
N PHE A 124 10.63 -9.97 -19.40
CA PHE A 124 11.15 -11.33 -19.30
C PHE A 124 12.66 -11.30 -19.49
N ASN A 125 13.35 -11.93 -18.56
CA ASN A 125 14.79 -12.07 -18.60
C ASN A 125 15.14 -13.40 -19.28
N PRO A 126 15.77 -13.37 -20.48
CA PRO A 126 16.13 -14.61 -21.19
C PRO A 126 17.21 -15.42 -20.48
N GLU A 127 18.10 -14.79 -19.71
CA GLU A 127 19.19 -15.47 -18.98
C GLU A 127 18.66 -16.24 -17.78
N THR A 128 17.79 -15.60 -16.98
CA THR A 128 17.22 -16.26 -15.80
C THR A 128 15.95 -17.04 -16.10
N THR A 129 15.38 -16.89 -17.29
CA THR A 129 14.10 -17.46 -17.74
C THR A 129 12.89 -17.09 -16.85
N LYS A 130 12.95 -15.92 -16.22
CA LYS A 130 11.91 -15.44 -15.30
C LYS A 130 11.30 -14.13 -15.77
N TYR A 131 10.08 -13.86 -15.31
CA TYR A 131 9.47 -12.55 -15.47
C TYR A 131 9.95 -11.57 -14.40
N GLU A 132 10.12 -10.32 -14.80
CA GLU A 132 10.49 -9.21 -13.92
C GLU A 132 9.39 -8.16 -14.04
N LEU A 133 8.76 -7.81 -12.92
CA LEU A 133 7.65 -6.86 -12.88
C LEU A 133 8.12 -5.56 -12.25
N MET A 134 7.95 -4.46 -12.99
CA MET A 134 8.21 -3.10 -12.55
C MET A 134 6.88 -2.38 -12.26
N GLY A 135 6.78 -1.64 -11.15
CA GLY A 135 5.59 -0.84 -10.85
C GLY A 135 5.83 0.65 -11.03
N LEU A 136 4.89 1.33 -11.69
CA LEU A 136 4.81 2.79 -11.73
C LEU A 136 3.65 3.27 -10.87
N LYS A 137 3.86 4.37 -10.18
CA LYS A 137 2.89 5.04 -9.31
C LYS A 137 2.47 6.36 -9.93
N TYR A 138 1.31 6.88 -9.52
CA TYR A 138 0.85 8.19 -10.01
C TYR A 138 1.83 9.32 -9.67
N ALA A 139 2.50 9.24 -8.52
CA ALA A 139 3.51 10.20 -8.10
C ALA A 139 4.82 10.14 -8.91
N ASP A 140 5.01 9.09 -9.72
CA ASP A 140 6.15 9.01 -10.62
C ASP A 140 5.96 9.93 -11.84
N LEU A 141 4.73 10.34 -12.15
CA LEU A 141 4.39 11.26 -13.22
C LEU A 141 4.27 12.69 -12.70
N SER A 142 4.67 13.64 -13.53
CA SER A 142 4.64 15.07 -13.21
C SER A 142 4.37 15.91 -14.46
N PHE A 143 4.00 17.17 -14.24
CA PHE A 143 3.96 18.14 -15.33
C PHE A 143 5.38 18.56 -15.71
N GLU A 144 5.75 18.34 -16.97
CA GLU A 144 6.99 18.84 -17.54
C GLU A 144 6.99 20.38 -17.56
N LYS A 145 8.04 20.97 -16.99
CA LYS A 145 8.23 22.43 -17.01
C LYS A 145 8.42 22.89 -18.46
N GLY A 146 7.72 23.95 -18.86
CA GLY A 146 7.79 24.51 -20.22
C GLY A 146 6.76 23.92 -21.18
N THR A 147 6.66 22.59 -21.31
CA THR A 147 5.69 21.95 -22.22
C THR A 147 4.29 21.83 -21.59
N GLY A 148 4.20 21.67 -20.27
CA GLY A 148 2.95 21.40 -19.57
C GLY A 148 2.39 19.99 -19.80
N ASN A 149 3.16 19.10 -20.42
CA ASN A 149 2.75 17.70 -20.62
C ASN A 149 2.79 16.93 -19.30
N TYR A 150 1.86 15.99 -19.11
CA TYR A 150 1.88 15.08 -17.97
C TYR A 150 2.50 13.73 -18.40
N SER A 151 3.71 13.48 -17.92
CA SER A 151 4.57 12.38 -18.38
C SER A 151 5.57 11.97 -17.30
N ILE A 152 6.36 10.96 -17.62
CA ILE A 152 7.55 10.55 -16.87
C ILE A 152 8.75 10.66 -17.81
N SER A 153 9.85 11.25 -17.33
CA SER A 153 11.10 11.31 -18.10
C SER A 153 11.73 9.92 -18.23
N GLN A 154 12.50 9.72 -19.29
CA GLN A 154 13.19 8.45 -19.51
C GLN A 154 14.18 8.14 -18.38
N GLU A 155 14.92 9.15 -17.91
CA GLU A 155 15.84 9.03 -16.76
C GLU A 155 15.12 8.50 -15.51
N LYS A 156 14.01 9.12 -15.12
CA LYS A 156 13.22 8.68 -13.95
C LYS A 156 12.63 7.28 -14.14
N TYR A 157 12.22 6.94 -15.36
CA TYR A 157 11.75 5.60 -15.68
C TYR A 157 12.87 4.56 -15.51
N ASP A 158 14.08 4.86 -15.98
CA ASP A 158 15.23 3.97 -15.88
C ASP A 158 15.73 3.81 -14.43
N GLU A 159 15.70 4.88 -13.63
CA GLU A 159 15.93 4.81 -12.18
C GLU A 159 14.92 3.87 -11.47
N ILE A 160 13.65 3.94 -11.85
CA ILE A 160 12.61 3.03 -11.33
C ILE A 160 12.92 1.60 -11.78
N LYS A 161 13.32 1.41 -13.03
CA LYS A 161 13.64 0.11 -13.62
C LYS A 161 14.80 -0.57 -12.87
N GLU A 162 15.87 0.16 -12.60
CA GLU A 162 17.01 -0.33 -11.81
C GLU A 162 16.60 -0.67 -10.37
N ARG A 163 15.91 0.25 -9.70
CA ARG A 163 15.44 0.06 -8.31
C ARG A 163 14.52 -1.14 -8.15
N GLU A 164 13.61 -1.36 -9.10
CA GLU A 164 12.71 -2.52 -9.13
C GLU A 164 13.42 -3.82 -9.55
N GLY A 165 14.70 -3.75 -9.95
CA GLY A 165 15.54 -4.90 -10.29
C GLY A 165 15.19 -5.53 -11.63
N ILE A 166 14.89 -4.71 -12.64
CA ILE A 166 14.73 -5.19 -14.00
C ILE A 166 16.10 -5.21 -14.68
N SER A 167 16.52 -6.35 -15.22
CA SER A 167 17.79 -6.46 -15.94
C SER A 167 17.82 -5.56 -17.17
N SER A 168 19.03 -5.10 -17.53
CA SER A 168 19.27 -4.41 -18.80
C SER A 168 19.02 -5.33 -20.00
N THR A 169 19.26 -6.64 -19.85
CA THR A 169 19.02 -7.67 -20.88
C THR A 169 17.57 -8.15 -20.95
N SER A 170 16.71 -7.68 -20.04
CA SER A 170 15.31 -8.08 -20.01
C SER A 170 14.49 -7.45 -21.12
N GLU A 171 13.69 -8.28 -21.78
CA GLU A 171 12.79 -7.88 -22.84
C GLU A 171 11.44 -7.43 -22.29
N PHE A 172 11.00 -6.24 -22.69
CA PHE A 172 9.63 -5.81 -22.42
C PHE A 172 8.61 -6.75 -23.10
N LYS A 173 7.57 -7.13 -22.35
CA LYS A 173 6.46 -7.96 -22.86
C LYS A 173 5.18 -7.17 -23.00
N PHE A 174 4.65 -6.62 -21.90
CA PHE A 174 3.44 -5.80 -21.92
C PHE A 174 3.23 -5.04 -20.61
N THR A 175 2.42 -3.98 -20.71
CA THR A 175 1.92 -3.20 -19.57
C THR A 175 0.60 -3.77 -19.05
N LEU A 176 0.45 -3.76 -17.73
CA LEU A 176 -0.74 -4.13 -16.96
C LEU A 176 -1.25 -2.91 -16.17
N TYR A 177 -2.48 -2.53 -16.43
CA TYR A 177 -3.28 -1.58 -15.66
C TYR A 177 -4.22 -2.33 -14.74
N LYS A 178 -4.83 -1.60 -13.80
CA LYS A 178 -5.87 -2.15 -12.92
C LYS A 178 -6.97 -2.82 -13.74
N ASN A 179 -7.37 -4.03 -13.32
CA ASN A 179 -8.35 -4.91 -13.95
C ASN A 179 -7.95 -5.53 -15.30
N ASP A 180 -6.73 -5.29 -15.81
CA ASP A 180 -6.24 -6.08 -16.94
C ASP A 180 -6.25 -7.57 -16.58
N LEU A 181 -6.66 -8.41 -17.52
CA LEU A 181 -6.67 -9.84 -17.31
C LEU A 181 -5.29 -10.42 -17.60
N ILE A 182 -4.86 -11.36 -16.76
CA ILE A 182 -3.65 -12.16 -16.97
C ILE A 182 -3.99 -13.65 -16.88
N LEU A 183 -3.59 -14.41 -17.89
CA LEU A 183 -3.58 -15.86 -17.83
C LEU A 183 -2.20 -16.31 -17.40
N VAL A 184 -2.14 -17.00 -16.27
CA VAL A 184 -0.91 -17.60 -15.76
C VAL A 184 -0.97 -19.09 -16.03
N LYS A 185 0.12 -19.66 -16.55
CA LYS A 185 0.29 -21.10 -16.76
C LYS A 185 1.50 -21.60 -16.01
N ASP A 186 1.34 -22.72 -15.33
CA ASP A 186 2.40 -23.56 -14.77
C ASP A 186 2.83 -24.57 -15.84
N ILE A 187 4.02 -24.34 -16.40
CA ILE A 187 4.59 -25.15 -17.49
C ILE A 187 4.94 -26.54 -16.98
N GLU A 188 5.39 -26.67 -15.73
CA GLU A 188 5.81 -27.94 -15.17
C GLU A 188 4.60 -28.84 -14.86
N ALA A 189 3.57 -28.28 -14.21
CA ALA A 189 2.31 -28.99 -13.99
C ALA A 189 1.66 -29.41 -15.32
N GLY A 190 1.67 -28.52 -16.31
CA GLY A 190 1.14 -28.81 -17.65
C GLY A 190 1.90 -29.92 -18.40
N ARG A 191 3.18 -30.15 -18.12
CA ARG A 191 3.95 -31.28 -18.68
C ARG A 191 3.65 -32.60 -17.98
N LYS A 192 3.39 -32.58 -16.66
CA LYS A 192 3.12 -33.78 -15.85
C LYS A 192 1.72 -34.33 -16.10
N LEU A 193 0.76 -33.45 -16.35
CA LEU A 193 -0.58 -33.80 -16.78
C LEU A 193 -0.53 -34.07 -18.28
N ASN A 194 -0.47 -35.34 -18.70
CA ASN A 194 -0.56 -35.75 -20.11
C ASN A 194 -1.94 -35.41 -20.73
N PHE A 195 -2.22 -34.12 -20.95
CA PHE A 195 -3.39 -33.58 -21.66
C PHE A 195 -4.75 -34.16 -21.24
N ASP A 196 -4.98 -34.40 -19.94
CA ASP A 196 -6.35 -34.61 -19.45
C ASP A 196 -7.07 -33.26 -19.40
N LYS A 197 -7.92 -33.00 -20.40
CA LYS A 197 -8.65 -31.73 -20.59
C LYS A 197 -9.54 -31.36 -19.40
N ASN A 198 -9.88 -32.32 -18.53
CA ASN A 198 -10.79 -32.12 -17.41
C ASN A 198 -10.11 -31.50 -16.16
N LYS A 199 -8.78 -31.27 -16.18
CA LYS A 199 -8.00 -30.69 -15.06
C LYS A 199 -7.35 -29.34 -15.40
N GLU A 200 -8.04 -28.51 -16.18
CA GLU A 200 -7.52 -27.24 -16.68
C GLU A 200 -7.09 -26.25 -15.57
N ILE A 201 -7.77 -26.28 -14.41
CA ILE A 201 -7.50 -25.39 -13.26
C ILE A 201 -6.15 -25.72 -12.58
N GLU A 202 -5.62 -26.94 -12.74
CA GLU A 202 -4.38 -27.36 -12.06
C GLU A 202 -3.12 -26.73 -12.68
N PHE A 203 -3.15 -26.34 -13.96
CA PHE A 203 -1.98 -25.81 -14.65
C PHE A 203 -2.17 -24.42 -15.25
N GLN A 204 -3.40 -23.91 -15.44
CA GLN A 204 -3.60 -22.53 -15.86
C GLN A 204 -4.76 -21.85 -15.13
N GLN A 205 -4.59 -20.56 -14.82
CA GLN A 205 -5.59 -19.79 -14.10
C GLN A 205 -5.62 -18.34 -14.57
N LEU A 206 -6.83 -17.82 -14.75
CA LEU A 206 -7.10 -16.45 -15.17
C LEU A 206 -7.30 -15.55 -13.95
N PHE A 207 -6.64 -14.39 -13.95
CA PHE A 207 -6.69 -13.41 -12.88
C PHE A 207 -6.98 -12.02 -13.44
N ARG A 208 -7.53 -11.14 -12.60
CA ARG A 208 -7.48 -9.69 -12.81
C ARG A 208 -6.27 -9.12 -12.07
N PHE A 209 -5.47 -8.33 -12.74
CA PHE A 209 -4.35 -7.62 -12.14
C PHE A 209 -4.88 -6.43 -11.33
N LEU A 210 -4.41 -6.26 -10.09
CA LEU A 210 -4.68 -5.04 -9.33
C LEU A 210 -3.51 -4.06 -9.46
N SER A 211 -2.33 -4.45 -9.00
CA SER A 211 -1.14 -3.60 -9.00
C SER A 211 0.14 -4.38 -8.68
N ARG A 212 1.30 -3.77 -8.94
CA ARG A 212 2.55 -4.08 -8.23
C ARG A 212 2.34 -3.75 -6.75
N THR A 213 2.73 -4.65 -5.85
CA THR A 213 2.50 -4.54 -4.39
C THR A 213 3.72 -4.97 -3.59
N MET A 214 3.87 -4.50 -2.36
CA MET A 214 5.08 -4.71 -1.52
C MET A 214 6.35 -4.15 -2.17
N PRO A 215 6.59 -2.83 -2.11
CA PRO A 215 7.77 -2.19 -2.71
C PRO A 215 9.11 -2.84 -2.28
N ASN A 216 9.20 -3.31 -1.03
CA ASN A 216 10.40 -3.95 -0.49
C ASN A 216 10.62 -5.40 -0.99
N GLN A 217 9.62 -6.00 -1.66
CA GLN A 217 9.72 -7.33 -2.26
C GLN A 217 9.51 -7.22 -3.76
N LYS A 218 10.58 -7.41 -4.54
CA LYS A 218 10.56 -7.24 -6.00
C LYS A 218 9.58 -8.22 -6.67
N HIS A 219 9.00 -7.75 -7.76
CA HIS A 219 8.16 -8.54 -8.68
C HIS A 219 6.87 -9.15 -8.10
N TYR A 220 6.41 -8.67 -6.94
CA TYR A 220 5.13 -9.05 -6.35
C TYR A 220 3.95 -8.27 -6.92
N ALA A 221 2.89 -8.98 -7.29
CA ALA A 221 1.63 -8.41 -7.74
C ALA A 221 0.50 -8.76 -6.76
N GLU A 222 -0.47 -7.86 -6.62
CA GLU A 222 -1.78 -8.20 -6.08
C GLU A 222 -2.70 -8.61 -7.23
N LEU A 223 -3.29 -9.80 -7.10
CA LEU A 223 -4.21 -10.38 -8.06
C LEU A 223 -5.62 -10.45 -7.47
N LYS A 224 -6.62 -10.37 -8.34
CA LYS A 224 -8.03 -10.52 -8.02
C LYS A 224 -8.63 -11.68 -8.83
N PRO A 225 -9.70 -12.31 -8.33
CA PRO A 225 -10.37 -13.36 -9.08
C PRO A 225 -10.99 -12.79 -10.35
N TYR A 226 -11.10 -13.66 -11.36
CA TYR A 226 -11.71 -13.32 -12.65
C TYR A 226 -13.22 -13.08 -12.52
N ASP A 227 -13.91 -13.94 -11.77
CA ASP A 227 -15.36 -14.13 -11.73
C ASP A 227 -16.06 -13.47 -10.52
N LYS A 228 -15.29 -12.99 -9.53
CA LYS A 228 -15.82 -12.35 -8.32
C LYS A 228 -15.02 -11.12 -7.88
N ALA A 229 -15.58 -10.35 -6.95
CA ALA A 229 -14.98 -9.10 -6.49
C ALA A 229 -13.66 -9.31 -5.72
N LYS A 230 -13.63 -10.30 -4.83
CA LYS A 230 -12.49 -10.64 -3.97
C LYS A 230 -12.38 -12.15 -3.79
N PHE A 231 -11.18 -12.60 -3.48
CA PHE A 231 -10.91 -13.98 -3.15
C PHE A 231 -11.38 -14.29 -1.72
N ASP A 232 -11.95 -15.49 -1.51
CA ASP A 232 -12.10 -16.08 -0.19
C ASP A 232 -10.74 -16.47 0.43
N GLY A 233 -10.63 -16.33 1.74
CA GLY A 233 -9.40 -16.66 2.45
C GLY A 233 -9.08 -18.15 2.39
N GLY A 234 -7.84 -18.51 2.07
CA GLY A 234 -7.38 -19.91 2.11
C GLY A 234 -7.72 -20.76 0.89
N GLN A 235 -8.44 -20.23 -0.12
CA GLN A 235 -8.76 -21.00 -1.31
C GLN A 235 -7.49 -21.36 -2.12
N PRO A 236 -7.45 -22.52 -2.77
CA PRO A 236 -6.32 -22.94 -3.59
C PRO A 236 -6.23 -22.14 -4.90
N LEU A 237 -5.01 -21.91 -5.36
CA LEU A 237 -4.67 -21.40 -6.69
C LEU A 237 -3.83 -22.43 -7.45
N LEU A 238 -3.23 -22.03 -8.57
CA LEU A 238 -2.13 -22.78 -9.20
C LEU A 238 -1.07 -23.23 -8.18
N THR A 239 -0.55 -24.44 -8.35
CA THR A 239 0.46 -25.05 -7.47
C THR A 239 1.64 -24.12 -7.20
N ILE A 240 2.17 -23.43 -8.22
CA ILE A 240 3.24 -22.43 -8.11
C ILE A 240 2.93 -21.25 -7.17
N PHE A 241 1.64 -20.97 -6.94
CA PHE A 241 1.15 -19.89 -6.08
C PHE A 241 0.60 -20.39 -4.74
N GLY A 242 0.25 -21.66 -4.60
CA GLY A 242 -0.34 -22.21 -3.38
C GLY A 242 -1.69 -21.55 -3.06
N ASN A 243 -1.95 -21.21 -1.81
CA ASN A 243 -3.27 -20.71 -1.39
C ASN A 243 -3.30 -19.18 -1.25
N VAL A 244 -4.50 -18.61 -1.33
CA VAL A 244 -4.75 -17.21 -0.97
C VAL A 244 -4.58 -17.01 0.54
N ALA A 245 -4.05 -15.86 0.97
CA ALA A 245 -3.94 -15.53 2.38
C ALA A 245 -5.32 -15.56 3.07
N LYS A 246 -5.37 -15.87 4.38
CA LYS A 246 -6.64 -15.97 5.14
C LYS A 246 -7.50 -14.69 5.08
N GLY A 247 -6.88 -13.52 4.89
CA GLY A 247 -7.59 -12.24 4.71
C GLY A 247 -8.16 -12.00 3.30
N GLY A 248 -8.04 -12.96 2.37
CA GLY A 248 -8.56 -12.85 1.00
C GLY A 248 -7.68 -12.02 0.04
N GLN A 249 -6.54 -11.50 0.50
CA GLN A 249 -5.55 -10.85 -0.37
C GLN A 249 -4.67 -11.89 -1.08
N CYS A 250 -4.59 -11.79 -2.41
CA CYS A 250 -3.73 -12.65 -3.22
C CYS A 250 -2.50 -11.88 -3.68
N LEU A 251 -1.47 -11.85 -2.84
CA LEU A 251 -0.17 -11.25 -3.13
C LEU A 251 0.78 -12.37 -3.59
N LYS A 252 1.22 -12.35 -4.85
CA LYS A 252 2.07 -13.40 -5.42
C LYS A 252 3.22 -12.81 -6.22
N SER A 253 4.40 -13.42 -6.10
CA SER A 253 5.55 -13.12 -6.97
C SER A 253 5.33 -13.73 -8.35
N LEU A 254 5.50 -12.90 -9.38
CA LEU A 254 5.50 -13.36 -10.78
C LEU A 254 6.91 -13.78 -11.25
N ASN A 255 7.96 -13.49 -10.48
CA ASN A 255 9.33 -13.92 -10.74
C ASN A 255 9.53 -15.37 -10.24
N LYS A 256 8.98 -16.32 -10.99
CA LYS A 256 9.08 -17.76 -10.75
C LYS A 256 9.59 -18.47 -12.00
N PHE A 257 10.26 -19.60 -11.81
CA PHE A 257 10.59 -20.50 -12.91
C PHE A 257 9.33 -21.23 -13.40
N ASN A 258 9.40 -21.79 -14.61
CA ASN A 258 8.35 -22.64 -15.19
C ASN A 258 6.96 -21.99 -15.24
N ILE A 259 6.89 -20.65 -15.33
CA ILE A 259 5.65 -19.90 -15.46
C ILE A 259 5.56 -19.29 -16.86
N SER A 260 4.36 -19.23 -17.42
CA SER A 260 4.06 -18.48 -18.64
C SER A 260 2.93 -17.50 -18.36
N ILE A 261 3.11 -16.22 -18.71
CA ILE A 261 2.15 -15.17 -18.39
C ILE A 261 1.70 -14.50 -19.69
N TYR A 262 0.39 -14.45 -19.90
CA TYR A 262 -0.23 -13.78 -21.04
C TYR A 262 -1.11 -12.66 -20.55
N LYS A 263 -1.03 -11.49 -21.20
CA LYS A 263 -2.09 -10.50 -21.07
C LYS A 263 -3.30 -10.97 -21.85
N VAL A 264 -4.48 -10.85 -21.28
CA VAL A 264 -5.75 -11.19 -21.93
C VAL A 264 -6.54 -9.90 -22.10
N LYS A 265 -7.04 -9.66 -23.30
CA LYS A 265 -8.05 -8.63 -23.56
C LYS A 265 -9.40 -9.28 -23.75
N THR A 266 -10.45 -8.57 -23.41
CA THR A 266 -11.81 -8.92 -23.77
C THR A 266 -12.44 -7.82 -24.59
N ASP A 267 -13.31 -8.18 -25.52
CA ASP A 267 -14.29 -7.23 -26.02
C ASP A 267 -15.40 -7.01 -24.96
N ILE A 268 -16.38 -6.17 -25.28
CA ILE A 268 -17.51 -5.88 -24.38
C ILE A 268 -18.43 -7.09 -24.14
N LEU A 269 -18.36 -8.12 -24.99
CA LEU A 269 -19.13 -9.35 -24.88
C LEU A 269 -18.40 -10.45 -24.09
N GLY A 270 -17.11 -10.24 -23.78
CA GLY A 270 -16.29 -11.15 -23.00
C GLY A 270 -15.47 -12.15 -23.83
N HIS A 271 -15.40 -12.01 -25.15
CA HIS A 271 -14.53 -12.84 -25.98
C HIS A 271 -13.06 -12.52 -25.70
N LYS A 272 -12.25 -13.56 -25.44
CA LYS A 272 -10.88 -13.42 -24.93
C LYS A 272 -9.86 -13.45 -26.07
N TYR A 273 -8.92 -12.52 -26.03
CA TYR A 273 -7.79 -12.41 -26.95
C TYR A 273 -6.47 -12.40 -26.17
N TYR A 274 -5.57 -13.34 -26.49
CA TYR A 274 -4.32 -13.56 -25.76
C TYR A 274 -3.14 -12.81 -26.39
N ILE A 275 -2.40 -12.06 -25.57
CA ILE A 275 -1.29 -11.20 -26.00
C ILE A 275 -0.02 -11.69 -25.29
N LYS A 276 0.94 -12.20 -26.08
CA LYS A 276 2.26 -12.64 -25.58
C LYS A 276 3.27 -11.50 -25.49
N LYS A 277 3.22 -10.57 -26.45
CA LYS A 277 4.11 -9.42 -26.55
C LYS A 277 3.34 -8.26 -27.19
N LYS A 278 3.50 -7.06 -26.65
CA LYS A 278 3.13 -5.80 -27.32
C LYS A 278 4.39 -5.15 -27.87
N VAL A 279 4.36 -4.74 -29.13
CA VAL A 279 5.45 -3.99 -29.74
C VAL A 279 5.50 -2.58 -29.15
N THR A 280 6.73 -2.13 -28.94
CA THR A 280 7.22 -0.89 -28.34
C THR A 280 6.55 0.36 -28.91
N ASN A 281 5.53 0.82 -28.20
CA ASN A 281 5.40 2.24 -27.89
C ASN A 281 4.97 2.28 -26.43
N LEU A 282 5.96 2.27 -25.54
CA LEU A 282 5.72 2.68 -24.17
C LEU A 282 5.21 4.13 -24.28
N ASN A 283 3.90 4.32 -24.24
CA ASN A 283 3.31 5.64 -24.17
C ASN A 283 3.72 6.22 -22.81
N LEU A 284 4.89 6.84 -22.78
CA LEU A 284 5.45 7.62 -21.67
C LEU A 284 4.78 9.00 -21.57
N ILE A 285 3.97 9.35 -22.57
CA ILE A 285 3.26 10.61 -22.68
C ILE A 285 1.76 10.34 -22.56
N LEU A 286 1.11 10.95 -21.55
CA LEU A 286 -0.34 11.15 -21.55
C LEU A 286 -0.60 12.53 -22.17
N ARG A 287 -0.99 12.57 -23.46
CA ARG A 287 -1.47 13.82 -24.08
C ARG A 287 -2.89 14.10 -23.58
N ILE A 288 -3.01 14.85 -22.48
CA ILE A 288 -4.29 15.47 -22.11
C ILE A 288 -4.47 16.69 -23.01
N LYS A 289 -5.24 16.55 -24.09
CA LYS A 289 -5.69 17.72 -24.87
C LYS A 289 -6.74 18.46 -24.02
N SER A 290 -6.33 19.49 -23.29
CA SER A 290 -7.28 20.48 -22.78
C SER A 290 -7.81 21.29 -23.97
N LYS A 291 -9.00 20.94 -24.45
CA LYS A 291 -9.79 21.84 -25.30
C LYS A 291 -10.30 22.94 -24.37
N ILE A 292 -9.52 24.01 -24.19
CA ILE A 292 -10.01 25.23 -23.56
C ILE A 292 -11.01 25.85 -24.55
N SER A 293 -12.27 25.46 -24.45
CA SER A 293 -13.37 26.23 -25.00
C SER A 293 -13.70 27.31 -23.99
N SER A 294 -13.35 28.56 -24.31
CA SER A 294 -13.79 29.74 -23.58
C SER A 294 -15.29 29.94 -23.77
N LYS A 295 -16.12 29.18 -23.05
CA LYS A 295 -17.49 29.61 -22.74
C LYS A 295 -17.76 29.43 -21.25
N ARG A 296 -18.18 30.55 -20.67
CA ARG A 296 -18.40 30.79 -19.25
C ARG A 296 -19.32 29.72 -18.67
N GLY A 297 -18.96 29.25 -17.48
CA GLY A 297 -19.85 28.63 -16.50
C GLY A 297 -20.45 27.28 -16.89
N CYS A 298 -19.74 26.19 -16.62
CA CYS A 298 -20.39 24.95 -16.16
C CYS A 298 -19.35 23.98 -15.55
N ASN A 299 -19.71 23.38 -14.41
CA ASN A 299 -18.91 22.38 -13.69
C ASN A 299 -18.55 21.20 -14.61
N ILE A 300 -17.28 20.83 -14.67
CA ILE A 300 -16.81 19.64 -15.38
C ILE A 300 -16.57 18.53 -14.35
N PHE A 301 -17.46 17.53 -14.37
CA PHE A 301 -17.19 16.21 -13.80
C PHE A 301 -16.12 15.51 -14.63
N VAL A 302 -15.05 15.09 -13.99
CA VAL A 302 -13.98 14.29 -14.61
C VAL A 302 -14.35 12.82 -14.49
N ASN A 303 -14.80 12.22 -15.58
CA ASN A 303 -14.78 10.76 -15.74
C ASN A 303 -13.58 10.39 -16.62
N ALA A 304 -12.65 9.62 -16.07
CA ALA A 304 -11.53 9.04 -16.79
C ALA A 304 -11.95 7.68 -17.38
N ILE A 305 -11.73 7.51 -18.69
CA ILE A 305 -11.83 6.24 -19.42
C ILE A 305 -10.50 5.50 -19.31
#